data_AF-M0BDH2-F1
#
_entry.id   AF-M0BDH2-F1
#
_cell.length_a   1.000
_cell.length_b   1.000
_cell.length_c   1.000
_cell.angle_alpha   90.00
_cell.angle_beta   90.00
_cell.angle_gamma   90.00
#
_symmetry.space_group_name_H-M   'P 1'
#
loop_
_entity.id
_entity.type
_entity.pdbx_description
1 polymer ?
#
loop_
_entity_poly.entity_id
_entity_poly.type
_entity_poly.pdbx_seq_one_letter_code
_entity_poly.pdbx_strand_id
1 'polypeptide(L)' 'MAIRKIQRIGGSIGVTIPKDEAKREGLVDEDGELAGEYHAQIKQEDDLEWSVDVFDELEG' A
#
# COMPACT_ATOMS: atom_id res chain seq x y z
N MET A 1 5.38 -10.18 -10.05
CA MET A 1 4.07 -10.18 -9.37
C MET A 1 4.28 -10.74 -7.96
N ALA A 2 4.00 -9.96 -6.93
CA ALA A 2 4.12 -10.40 -5.54
C ALA A 2 2.70 -10.58 -4.97
N ILE A 3 2.39 -11.77 -4.46
CA ILE A 3 1.10 -12.05 -3.80
C ILE A 3 1.25 -11.67 -2.32
N ARG A 4 0.47 -10.69 -1.86
CA ARG A 4 0.48 -10.22 -0.47
C ARG A 4 -0.69 -10.81 0.30
N LYS A 5 -0.46 -11.15 1.57
CA LYS A 5 -1.51 -11.67 2.45
C LYS A 5 -2.43 -10.53 2.89
N ILE A 6 -3.73 -10.72 2.73
CA ILE A 6 -4.73 -9.84 3.34
C ILE A 6 -4.84 -10.18 4.83
N GLN A 7 -4.85 -9.16 5.67
CA GLN A 7 -5.01 -9.29 7.11
C GLN A 7 -6.08 -8.35 7.65
N ARG A 8 -6.67 -8.72 8.77
CA ARG A 8 -7.62 -7.87 9.49
C ARG A 8 -6.86 -6.82 10.30
N ILE A 9 -7.28 -5.57 10.20
CA ILE A 9 -6.74 -4.42 10.94
C ILE A 9 -7.94 -3.71 11.60
N GLY A 10 -8.16 -4.00 12.88
CA GLY A 10 -9.33 -3.50 13.61
C GLY A 10 -10.65 -3.95 12.97
N GLY A 11 -11.43 -2.98 12.47
CA GLY A 11 -12.69 -3.18 11.75
C GLY A 11 -12.57 -3.32 10.24
N SER A 12 -11.35 -3.24 9.69
CA SER A 12 -11.07 -3.23 8.26
C SER A 12 -10.15 -4.39 7.85
N ILE A 13 -9.92 -4.54 6.55
CA ILE A 13 -8.89 -5.40 5.98
C ILE A 13 -7.79 -4.53 5.37
N GLY A 14 -6.56 -5.05 5.33
CA GLY A 14 -5.43 -4.37 4.71
C GLY A 14 -4.40 -5.35 4.15
N VAL A 15 -3.52 -4.83 3.31
CA VAL A 15 -2.33 -5.52 2.79
C VAL A 15 -1.08 -4.83 3.33
N THR A 16 -0.02 -5.58 3.56
CA THR A 16 1.25 -5.04 4.05
C THR A 16 2.32 -5.03 2.97
N ILE A 17 3.14 -3.98 2.99
CA ILE A 17 4.37 -3.87 2.21
C ILE A 17 5.53 -4.16 3.18
N PRO A 18 6.44 -5.10 2.86
CA PRO A 18 7.63 -5.33 3.68
C PRO A 18 8.47 -4.06 3.82
N LYS A 19 9.06 -3.83 5.00
CA LYS A 19 9.84 -2.62 5.31
C LYS A 19 10.98 -2.39 4.29
N ASP A 20 11.71 -3.43 3.92
CA ASP A 20 12.78 -3.33 2.91
C ASP A 20 12.27 -2.93 1.52
N GLU A 21 11.08 -3.38 1.14
CA GLU A 21 10.45 -3.01 -0.13
C GLU A 21 9.95 -1.56 -0.06
N ALA A 22 9.25 -1.18 1.01
CA ALA A 22 8.79 0.18 1.22
C ALA A 22 9.95 1.20 1.21
N LYS A 23 11.10 0.86 1.81
CA LYS A 23 12.32 1.68 1.76
C LYS A 23 12.86 1.84 0.34
N ARG A 24 12.94 0.73 -0.42
CA ARG A 24 13.41 0.76 -1.81
C ARG A 24 12.55 1.65 -2.69
N GLU A 25 11.24 1.61 -2.46
CA GLU A 25 10.26 2.42 -3.19
C GLU A 25 10.14 3.86 -2.64
N GLY A 26 10.89 4.21 -1.59
CA GLY A 26 10.89 5.56 -1.01
C GLY A 26 9.63 5.90 -0.19
N LEU A 27 8.78 4.92 0.13
CA LEU A 27 7.54 5.12 0.90
C LEU A 27 7.81 5.35 2.39
N VAL A 28 8.95 4.85 2.89
CA VAL A 28 9.37 4.99 4.28
C VAL A 28 10.85 5.35 4.35
N ASP A 29 11.23 6.07 5.40
CA ASP A 29 12.61 6.46 5.70
C ASP A 29 13.49 5.25 6.13
N GLU A 30 14.79 5.48 6.34
CA GLU A 30 15.73 4.52 6.92
C GLU A 30 15.25 3.92 8.24
N ASP A 31 14.50 4.66 9.07
CA ASP A 31 13.91 4.12 10.30
C ASP A 31 12.59 3.35 10.05
N GLY A 32 12.06 3.37 8.83
CA GLY A 32 10.80 2.71 8.45
C GLY A 32 9.55 3.49 8.81
N GLU A 33 9.68 4.77 9.15
CA GLU A 33 8.57 5.68 9.32
C GLU A 33 8.11 6.20 7.95
N LEU A 34 6.81 6.46 7.79
CA LEU A 34 6.26 6.99 6.54
C LEU A 34 6.92 8.31 6.18
N ALA A 35 7.47 8.38 4.97
CA ALA A 35 8.18 9.54 4.46
C ALA A 35 7.26 10.46 3.66
N GLY A 36 6.10 10.83 4.22
CA GLY A 36 5.11 11.69 3.53
C GLY A 36 3.67 11.24 3.76
N GLU A 37 2.76 11.79 2.97
CA GLU A 37 1.33 11.46 2.97
C GLU A 37 1.00 10.67 1.70
N TYR A 38 0.88 9.34 1.82
CA TYR A 38 0.59 8.47 0.68
C TYR A 38 -0.87 8.01 0.68
N HIS A 39 -1.47 7.98 -0.50
CA HIS A 39 -2.81 7.40 -0.70
C HIS A 39 -2.73 6.15 -1.56
N ALA A 40 -3.45 5.11 -1.14
CA ALA A 40 -3.59 3.88 -1.92
C ALA A 40 -4.99 3.83 -2.55
N GLN A 41 -5.06 3.76 -3.88
CA GLN A 41 -6.30 3.50 -4.60
C GLN A 41 -6.43 2.01 -4.87
N ILE A 42 -7.51 1.40 -4.38
CA ILE A 42 -7.84 0.00 -4.68
C ILE A 42 -8.85 0.00 -5.82
N LYS A 43 -8.46 -0.51 -6.99
CA LYS A 43 -9.37 -0.73 -8.13
C LYS A 43 -9.89 -2.16 -8.07
N GLN A 44 -11.21 -2.33 -8.16
CA GLN A 44 -11.83 -3.63 -8.33
C GLN A 44 -11.97 -3.88 -9.83
N GLU A 45 -11.22 -4.85 -10.35
CA GLU A 45 -11.18 -5.13 -11.78
C GLU A 45 -12.18 -6.23 -12.17
N ASP A 46 -12.44 -7.22 -11.30
CA ASP A 46 -13.52 -8.23 -11.45
C ASP A 46 -13.78 -8.99 -10.11
N ASP A 47 -14.69 -9.97 -10.08
CA ASP A 47 -14.99 -10.84 -8.92
C ASP A 47 -13.71 -11.56 -8.45
N LEU A 48 -12.96 -10.94 -7.51
CA LEU A 48 -11.72 -11.39 -6.85
C LEU A 48 -10.38 -10.78 -7.35
N GLU A 49 -10.36 -9.82 -8.28
CA GLU A 49 -9.10 -9.13 -8.66
C GLU A 49 -9.08 -7.67 -8.18
N TRP A 50 -8.04 -7.32 -7.40
CA TRP A 50 -7.80 -5.99 -6.87
C TRP A 50 -6.40 -5.49 -7.21
N SER A 51 -6.32 -4.27 -7.75
CA SER A 51 -5.07 -3.56 -8.01
C SER A 51 -4.92 -2.38 -7.05
N VAL A 52 -3.72 -2.20 -6.48
CA VAL A 52 -3.41 -1.11 -5.55
C VAL A 52 -2.39 -0.17 -6.18
N ASP A 53 -2.81 1.05 -6.49
CA ASP A 53 -1.94 2.13 -6.95
C ASP A 53 -1.63 3.08 -5.78
N VAL A 54 -0.38 3.55 -5.67
CA VAL A 54 0.07 4.47 -4.60
C VAL A 54 0.38 5.83 -5.24
N PHE A 55 -0.12 6.92 -4.65
CA PHE A 55 0.06 8.29 -5.14
C PHE A 55 0.61 9.20 -4.03
N ASP A 56 1.48 10.14 -4.42
CA ASP A 56 2.14 11.14 -3.56
C ASP A 56 1.23 12.36 -3.28
N GLU A 57 0.30 12.68 -4.20
CA GLU A 57 -0.66 13.79 -4.08
C GLU A 57 -2.01 13.41 -4.68
N LEU A 58 -3.11 13.73 -4.00
CA LEU A 58 -4.46 13.71 -4.57
C LEU A 58 -4.65 15.00 -5.38
N GLU A 59 -4.30 15.00 -6.66
CA GLU A 59 -4.72 16.08 -7.55
C GLU A 59 -6.26 16.03 -7.71
N GLY A 60 -6.92 17.08 -7.24
CA GLY A 60 -8.35 17.32 -7.40
C GLY A 60 -8.68 18.09 -8.68
#